data_AF-A7XXX7-F1
#
_entry.id   AF-A7XXX7-F1
#
_cell.length_a   1.000
_cell.length_b   1.000
_cell.length_c   1.000
_cell.angle_alpha   90.00
_cell.angle_beta   90.00
_cell.angle_gamma   90.00
#
_symmetry.space_group_name_H-M   'P 1'
#
loop_
_entity.id
_entity.type
_entity.pdbx_description
1 polymer ?
#
loop_
_entity_poly.entity_id
_entity_poly.type
_entity_poly.pdbx_seq_one_letter_code
_entity_poly.pdbx_strand_id
1 'polypeptide(L)'
;PIKGNYAMLMALKKTYPDLKIIPSIGGWTLSDPFFSFTDKAKRDVFVASVKRFLKTWKFYDGVDIDWEYPGGGGQAADLGDPVKDGPAYVALMAELRAMLDELEAETGR
;
A
#
# COMPACT_ATOMS: atom_id res chain seq x y z
N PRO A 1 19.59 -17.77 0.75
CA PRO A 1 19.99 -16.53 1.45
C PRO A 1 18.82 -15.84 2.18
N ILE A 2 17.61 -15.82 1.59
CA ILE A 2 16.40 -15.25 2.20
C ILE A 2 15.77 -16.27 3.17
N LYS A 3 15.36 -15.83 4.36
CA LYS A 3 14.74 -16.63 5.44
C LYS A 3 13.46 -15.94 5.96
N GLY A 4 12.89 -16.44 7.06
CA GLY A 4 11.72 -15.86 7.72
C GLY A 4 10.44 -15.97 6.88
N ASN A 5 9.41 -15.21 7.27
CA ASN A 5 8.08 -15.27 6.65
C ASN A 5 8.15 -15.04 5.13
N TYR A 6 9.00 -14.13 4.67
CA TYR A 6 9.10 -13.80 3.24
C TYR A 6 9.62 -15.00 2.43
N ALA A 7 10.60 -15.74 2.95
CA ALA A 7 11.05 -16.97 2.28
C ALA A 7 9.96 -18.04 2.24
N MET A 8 9.18 -18.17 3.33
CA MET A 8 8.07 -19.12 3.40
C MET A 8 6.94 -18.75 2.43
N LEU A 9 6.61 -17.46 2.30
CA LEU A 9 5.62 -16.97 1.33
C LEU A 9 6.08 -17.16 -0.12
N MET A 10 7.36 -16.91 -0.41
CA MET A 10 7.95 -17.23 -1.72
C MET A 10 7.83 -18.73 -2.03
N ALA A 11 8.06 -19.61 -1.04
CA ALA A 11 7.89 -21.05 -1.22
C ALA A 11 6.41 -21.44 -1.39
N LEU A 12 5.51 -20.86 -0.60
CA LEU A 12 4.07 -21.10 -0.66
C LEU A 12 3.51 -20.76 -2.05
N LYS A 13 3.96 -19.67 -2.65
CA LYS A 13 3.55 -19.25 -3.99
C LYS A 13 4.04 -20.19 -5.10
N LYS A 14 5.15 -20.92 -4.88
CA LYS A 14 5.57 -21.99 -5.81
C LYS A 14 4.66 -23.20 -5.72
N THR A 15 4.11 -23.49 -4.54
CA THR A 15 3.16 -24.58 -4.32
C THR A 15 1.76 -24.22 -4.84
N TYR A 16 1.33 -22.97 -4.64
CA TYR A 16 0.03 -22.46 -5.06
C TYR A 16 0.22 -21.23 -5.95
N PRO A 17 0.46 -21.42 -7.27
CA PRO A 17 0.83 -20.34 -8.18
C PRO A 17 -0.25 -19.26 -8.36
N ASP A 18 -1.52 -19.61 -8.14
CA ASP A 18 -2.64 -18.68 -8.29
C ASP A 18 -2.95 -17.88 -7.01
N LEU A 19 -2.30 -18.22 -5.89
CA LEU A 19 -2.45 -17.49 -4.63
C LEU A 19 -1.94 -16.06 -4.79
N LYS A 20 -2.80 -15.09 -4.48
CA LYS A 20 -2.44 -13.68 -4.40
C LYS A 20 -2.04 -13.31 -2.99
N ILE A 21 -0.80 -12.85 -2.84
CA ILE A 21 -0.23 -12.38 -1.58
C ILE A 21 -0.12 -10.87 -1.68
N ILE A 22 -0.74 -10.14 -0.76
CA ILE A 22 -0.81 -8.68 -0.79
C ILE A 22 -0.25 -8.13 0.53
N PRO A 23 0.69 -7.18 0.51
CA PRO A 23 1.14 -6.51 1.72
C PRO A 23 0.09 -5.49 2.15
N SER A 24 -0.38 -5.59 3.39
CA SER A 24 -1.26 -4.59 4.01
C SER A 24 -0.42 -3.48 4.64
N ILE A 25 -0.73 -2.23 4.30
CA ILE A 25 -0.05 -1.04 4.80
C ILE A 25 -1.03 -0.23 5.65
N GLY A 26 -0.70 -0.07 6.92
CA GLY A 26 -1.50 0.66 7.88
C GLY A 26 -2.03 -0.26 8.98
N GLY A 27 -3.34 -0.25 9.14
CA GLY A 27 -4.06 -0.82 10.27
C GLY A 27 -4.20 0.19 11.40
N TRP A 28 -4.92 -0.24 12.44
CA TRP A 28 -5.30 0.59 13.58
C TRP A 28 -4.18 1.47 14.14
N THR A 29 -2.96 0.92 14.27
CA THR A 29 -1.84 1.58 14.96
C THR A 29 -0.76 2.15 14.06
N LEU A 30 -0.91 2.05 12.73
CA LEU A 30 0.08 2.55 11.77
C LEU A 30 -0.56 3.46 10.71
N SER A 31 -1.78 3.94 10.97
CA SER A 31 -2.53 4.80 10.06
C SER A 31 -2.19 6.28 10.14
N ASP A 32 -1.54 6.74 11.22
CA ASP A 32 -1.23 8.16 11.45
C ASP A 32 -0.57 8.88 10.25
N PRO A 33 0.40 8.28 9.52
CA PRO A 33 1.00 8.95 8.36
C PRO A 33 0.01 9.26 7.22
N PHE A 34 -1.09 8.50 7.08
CA PHE A 34 -2.07 8.73 6.01
C PHE A 34 -2.79 10.07 6.12
N PHE A 35 -3.00 10.58 7.33
CA PHE A 35 -3.60 11.91 7.55
C PHE A 35 -2.75 13.06 6.97
N SER A 36 -1.49 12.78 6.62
CA SER A 36 -0.63 13.73 5.91
C SER A 36 -0.86 13.75 4.39
N PHE A 37 -1.64 12.82 3.84
CA PHE A 37 -1.77 12.62 2.38
C PHE A 37 -2.70 13.61 1.70
N THR A 38 -3.28 14.56 2.44
CA THR A 38 -3.87 15.77 1.84
C THR A 38 -2.82 16.56 1.05
N ASP A 39 -1.53 16.42 1.40
CA ASP A 39 -0.40 16.91 0.61
C ASP A 39 0.02 15.89 -0.45
N LYS A 40 -0.13 16.27 -1.73
CA LYS A 40 0.24 15.42 -2.87
C LYS A 40 1.71 15.02 -2.87
N ALA A 41 2.63 15.90 -2.45
CA ALA A 41 4.06 15.58 -2.46
C ALA A 41 4.38 14.38 -1.54
N LYS A 42 3.67 14.25 -0.42
CA LYS A 42 3.80 13.12 0.49
C LYS A 42 3.22 11.84 -0.10
N ARG A 43 2.10 11.92 -0.83
CA ARG A 43 1.55 10.78 -1.58
C ARG A 43 2.51 10.32 -2.67
N ASP A 44 3.11 11.23 -3.42
CA ASP A 44 4.07 10.91 -4.48
C ASP A 44 5.27 10.11 -3.94
N VAL A 45 5.81 10.53 -2.79
CA VAL A 45 6.89 9.80 -2.09
C VAL A 45 6.42 8.40 -1.68
N PHE A 46 5.22 8.28 -1.11
CA PHE A 46 4.65 7.01 -0.69
C PHE A 46 4.47 6.06 -1.88
N VAL A 47 3.78 6.49 -2.95
CA VAL A 47 3.51 5.69 -4.16
C VAL A 47 4.81 5.22 -4.81
N ALA A 48 5.82 6.09 -4.93
CA ALA A 48 7.13 5.70 -5.44
C ALA A 48 7.83 4.65 -4.56
N SER A 49 7.66 4.75 -3.23
CA SER A 49 8.21 3.77 -2.30
C SER A 49 7.53 2.41 -2.40
N VAL A 50 6.20 2.38 -2.62
CA VAL A 50 5.43 1.15 -2.87
C VAL A 50 5.89 0.50 -4.18
N LYS A 51 6.05 1.27 -5.27
CA LYS A 51 6.60 0.75 -6.54
C LYS A 51 7.94 0.04 -6.31
N ARG A 52 8.86 0.70 -5.60
CA ARG A 52 10.18 0.12 -5.26
C ARG A 52 10.05 -1.13 -4.41
N PHE A 53 9.14 -1.14 -3.43
CA PHE A 53 8.89 -2.30 -2.57
C PHE A 53 8.42 -3.52 -3.38
N LEU A 54 7.46 -3.34 -4.29
CA LEU A 54 6.94 -4.42 -5.14
C LEU A 54 7.98 -4.95 -6.14
N LYS A 55 8.84 -4.07 -6.67
CA LYS A 55 9.99 -4.50 -7.51
C LYS A 55 11.02 -5.32 -6.72
N THR A 56 11.19 -5.01 -5.44
CA THR A 56 12.11 -5.71 -4.54
C THR A 56 11.54 -7.07 -4.12
N TRP A 57 10.29 -7.11 -3.68
CA TRP A 57 9.61 -8.28 -3.13
C TRP A 57 8.60 -8.87 -4.11
N LYS A 58 9.12 -9.47 -5.19
CA LYS A 58 8.35 -9.98 -6.33
C LYS A 58 7.31 -11.07 -6.01
N PHE A 59 7.25 -11.59 -4.79
CA PHE A 59 6.21 -12.54 -4.41
C PHE A 59 4.88 -11.86 -4.03
N TYR A 60 4.84 -10.53 -3.87
CA TYR A 60 3.59 -9.80 -3.73
C TYR A 60 2.91 -9.55 -5.08
N ASP A 61 1.58 -9.40 -5.07
CA ASP A 61 0.69 -9.27 -6.23
C ASP A 61 -0.07 -7.93 -6.29
N GLY A 62 0.23 -7.01 -5.39
CA GLY A 62 -0.49 -5.75 -5.29
C GLY A 62 -0.13 -5.03 -4.01
N VAL A 63 -1.01 -4.12 -3.58
CA VAL A 63 -0.92 -3.40 -2.32
C VAL A 63 -2.31 -3.30 -1.72
N ASP A 64 -2.40 -3.45 -0.40
CA ASP A 64 -3.60 -3.21 0.39
C ASP A 64 -3.37 -1.98 1.27
N ILE A 65 -4.36 -1.08 1.32
CA ILE A 65 -4.29 0.18 2.05
C ILE A 65 -5.33 0.17 3.14
N ASP A 66 -4.86 0.03 4.37
CA ASP A 66 -5.67 -0.04 5.57
C ASP A 66 -5.52 1.28 6.35
N TRP A 67 -6.06 2.36 5.79
CA TRP A 67 -6.12 3.65 6.48
C TRP A 67 -7.33 3.65 7.42
N GLU A 68 -7.06 3.68 8.72
CA GLU A 68 -8.06 3.70 9.78
C GLU A 68 -8.09 5.04 10.54
N TYR A 69 -8.99 5.99 10.22
CA TYR A 69 -9.84 6.06 9.03
C TYR A 69 -9.81 7.49 8.42
N PRO A 70 -10.05 7.65 7.11
CA PRO A 70 -10.27 8.97 6.52
C PRO A 70 -11.37 9.74 7.28
N GLY A 71 -11.06 10.95 7.76
CA GLY A 71 -11.98 11.76 8.57
C GLY A 71 -11.85 11.57 10.08
N GLY A 72 -10.98 10.67 10.54
CA GLY A 72 -10.69 10.44 11.95
C GLY A 72 -11.43 9.24 12.56
N GLY A 73 -11.53 9.21 13.89
CA GLY A 73 -12.13 8.10 14.63
C GLY A 73 -11.24 6.85 14.74
N GLY A 74 -9.97 6.98 14.33
CA GLY A 74 -8.93 5.97 14.51
C GLY A 74 -8.30 5.97 15.90
N GLN A 75 -7.14 5.32 16.05
CA GLN A 75 -6.40 5.30 17.31
C GLN A 75 -5.99 6.72 17.77
N ALA A 76 -5.50 7.54 16.85
CA ALA A 76 -5.10 8.92 17.12
C ALA A 76 -6.34 9.83 17.14
N ALA A 77 -6.76 10.23 18.34
CA ALA A 77 -7.94 11.06 18.54
C ALA A 77 -7.80 12.51 18.02
N ASP A 78 -6.58 12.96 17.76
CA ASP A 78 -6.24 14.30 17.28
C ASP A 78 -6.02 14.38 15.75
N LEU A 79 -6.17 13.26 15.04
CA LEU A 79 -6.04 13.18 13.58
C LEU A 79 -7.41 12.96 12.90
N GLY A 80 -7.53 13.51 11.69
CA GLY A 80 -8.74 13.41 10.86
C GLY A 80 -9.22 14.76 10.33
N ASP A 81 -9.45 14.83 9.02
CA ASP A 81 -10.12 15.96 8.36
C ASP A 81 -11.26 15.41 7.49
N PRO A 82 -12.54 15.50 7.93
CA PRO A 82 -13.67 14.93 7.19
C PRO A 82 -13.93 15.61 5.84
N VAL A 83 -13.31 16.76 5.58
CA VAL A 83 -13.41 17.46 4.29
C VAL A 83 -12.28 17.04 3.35
N LYS A 84 -11.06 16.85 3.86
CA LYS A 84 -9.86 16.64 3.02
C LYS A 84 -9.43 15.18 2.88
N ASP A 85 -9.68 14.34 3.87
CA ASP A 85 -9.15 12.97 3.87
C ASP A 85 -9.84 12.08 2.82
N GLY A 86 -11.15 12.24 2.62
CA GLY A 86 -11.89 11.53 1.57
C GLY A 86 -11.32 11.78 0.17
N PRO A 87 -11.21 13.05 -0.27
CA PRO A 87 -10.53 13.40 -1.52
C PRO A 87 -9.08 12.90 -1.61
N ALA A 88 -8.33 12.96 -0.50
CA ALA A 88 -6.95 12.46 -0.45
C ALA A 88 -6.88 10.93 -0.63
N TYR A 89 -7.79 10.17 -0.01
CA TYR A 89 -7.90 8.72 -0.18
C TYR A 89 -8.20 8.36 -1.64
N VAL A 90 -9.17 9.03 -2.27
CA VAL A 90 -9.50 8.81 -3.69
C VAL A 90 -8.31 9.11 -4.60
N ALA A 91 -7.61 10.22 -4.36
CA ALA A 91 -6.41 10.58 -5.11
C ALA A 91 -5.29 9.54 -4.94
N LEU A 92 -5.05 9.07 -3.71
CA LEU A 92 -4.08 8.02 -3.41
C LEU A 92 -4.40 6.73 -4.20
N MET A 93 -5.66 6.29 -4.25
CA MET A 93 -6.06 5.09 -4.99
C MET A 93 -5.84 5.24 -6.49
N ALA A 94 -6.17 6.41 -7.05
CA ALA A 94 -5.92 6.70 -8.47
C ALA A 94 -4.42 6.68 -8.80
N GLU A 95 -3.59 7.28 -7.96
CA GLU A 95 -2.13 7.32 -8.10
C GLU A 95 -1.50 5.92 -7.96
N LEU A 96 -1.96 5.12 -6.98
CA LEU A 96 -1.53 3.73 -6.81
C LEU A 96 -1.93 2.85 -8.00
N ARG A 97 -3.15 3.00 -8.54
CA ARG A 97 -3.59 2.22 -9.72
C ARG A 97 -2.74 2.54 -10.94
N ALA A 98 -2.49 3.82 -11.21
CA ALA A 98 -1.61 4.22 -12.31
C ALA A 98 -0.20 3.64 -12.15
N MET A 99 0.36 3.67 -10.94
CA MET A 99 1.65 3.06 -10.64
C MET A 99 1.65 1.53 -10.84
N LEU A 100 0.56 0.84 -10.49
CA LEU A 100 0.41 -0.59 -10.73
C LEU A 100 0.26 -0.90 -12.22
N ASP A 101 -0.43 -0.07 -13.00
CA ASP A 101 -0.51 -0.20 -14.47
C ASP A 101 0.88 -0.11 -15.11
N GLU A 102 1.73 0.80 -14.62
CA GLU A 102 3.12 0.88 -15.06
C GLU A 102 3.90 -0.41 -14.73
N LEU A 103 3.68 -1.00 -13.54
CA LEU A 103 4.32 -2.26 -13.16
C LEU A 103 3.82 -3.46 -13.97
N GLU A 104 2.52 -3.51 -14.29
CA GLU A 104 1.94 -4.51 -15.19
C GLU A 104 2.59 -4.41 -16.56
N ALA A 105 2.73 -3.20 -17.12
CA ALA A 105 3.40 -2.98 -18.40
C ALA A 105 4.90 -3.35 -18.36
N GLU A 106 5.60 -3.05 -17.26
CA GLU A 106 7.03 -3.38 -17.08
C GLU A 106 7.29 -4.88 -16.89
N THR A 107 6.37 -5.61 -16.23
CA THR A 107 6.65 -6.97 -15.74
C THR A 107 5.75 -8.07 -16.31
N GLY A 108 4.69 -7.69 -17.03
CA GLY A 108 3.74 -8.60 -17.66
C GLY A 108 2.85 -9.36 -16.66
N ARG A 109 2.72 -8.86 -15.44
CA ARG A 109 1.95 -9.49 -14.36
C ARG A 109 1.53 -8.47 -13.30
#